data_AF-F2KSA0-F1
#
_entry.id   AF-F2KSA0-F1
#
_cell.length_a   1.000
_cell.length_b   1.000
_cell.length_c   1.000
_cell.angle_alpha   90.00
_cell.angle_beta   90.00
_cell.angle_gamma   90.00
#
_symmetry.space_group_name_H-M   'P 1'
#
loop_
_entity.id
_entity.type
_entity.pdbx_description
1 polymer ?
#
loop_
_entity_poly.entity_id
_entity_poly.type
_entity_poly.pdbx_seq_one_letter_code
_entity_poly.pdbx_strand_id
1 'polypeptide(L)' 'MTMARRKKPQKKIEVDRFRCAYCGACVAVCKFNANELVETFLVIDEEECTLCMSCIKACPMRALAVKEVA' A
#
# COMPACT_ATOMS: atom_id res chain seq x y z
N MET A 1 6.02 -29.92 -5.75
CA MET A 1 5.94 -28.58 -5.12
C MET A 1 4.90 -27.78 -5.88
N THR A 2 3.61 -27.96 -5.54
CA THR A 2 2.49 -27.38 -6.28
C THR A 2 2.37 -25.89 -5.99
N MET A 3 2.49 -25.09 -7.04
CA MET A 3 2.25 -23.65 -7.07
C MET A 3 0.91 -23.34 -6.39
N ALA A 4 0.96 -22.64 -5.25
CA ALA A 4 -0.22 -22.19 -4.54
C ALA A 4 -1.04 -21.30 -5.48
N ARG A 5 -2.32 -21.65 -5.68
CA ARG A 5 -3.29 -20.81 -6.37
C ARG A 5 -3.39 -19.48 -5.62
N ARG A 6 -2.65 -18.45 -6.06
CA ARG A 6 -2.79 -17.08 -5.53
C ARG A 6 -4.20 -16.58 -5.87
N LYS A 7 -5.14 -16.76 -4.94
CA LYS A 7 -6.44 -16.06 -4.98
C LYS A 7 -6.12 -14.57 -5.00
N LYS A 8 -6.59 -13.84 -6.02
CA LYS A 8 -6.42 -12.38 -6.08
C LYS A 8 -6.90 -11.75 -4.76
N PRO A 9 -6.12 -10.82 -4.17
CA PRO A 9 -6.56 -10.13 -2.96
C PRO A 9 -7.84 -9.34 -3.26
N GLN A 10 -8.89 -9.58 -2.47
CA GLN A 10 -10.18 -8.87 -2.60
C GLN A 10 -10.09 -7.41 -2.13
N LYS A 11 -8.97 -7.00 -1.53
CA LYS A 11 -8.75 -5.70 -0.92
C LYS A 11 -7.37 -5.20 -1.28
N LYS A 12 -7.26 -3.91 -1.57
CA LYS A 12 -5.99 -3.23 -1.84
C LYS A 12 -5.91 -1.89 -1.14
N ILE A 13 -4.70 -1.36 -1.03
CA ILE A 13 -4.49 0.01 -0.58
C ILE A 13 -4.59 0.94 -1.77
N GLU A 14 -5.48 1.92 -1.71
CA GLU A 14 -5.58 3.00 -2.68
C GLU A 14 -4.92 4.27 -2.10
N VAL A 15 -4.25 5.02 -2.99
CA VAL A 15 -3.58 6.28 -2.66
C VAL A 15 -4.32 7.42 -3.34
N ASP A 16 -4.82 8.37 -2.54
CA ASP A 16 -5.32 9.66 -3.02
C ASP A 16 -4.14 10.58 -3.34
N ARG A 17 -3.87 10.74 -4.64
CA ARG A 17 -2.77 11.57 -5.15
C ARG A 17 -2.96 13.06 -4.91
N PHE A 18 -4.18 13.52 -4.70
CA PHE A 18 -4.45 14.93 -4.41
C PHE A 18 -4.17 15.27 -2.94
N ARG A 19 -4.15 14.26 -2.06
CA ARG A 19 -3.79 14.41 -0.64
C ARG A 19 -2.37 13.99 -0.33
N CYS A 20 -1.79 13.10 -1.13
CA CYS A 20 -0.45 12.58 -0.89
C CYS A 20 0.61 13.68 -1.03
N ALA A 21 1.35 13.95 0.04
CA ALA A 21 2.45 14.91 0.05
C ALA A 21 3.82 14.28 -0.26
N TYR A 22 3.86 13.00 -0.68
CA TYR A 22 5.09 12.28 -1.02
C TYR A 22 6.17 12.30 0.07
N CYS A 23 5.76 12.33 1.35
CA CYS A 23 6.67 12.42 2.49
C CYS A 23 7.43 11.12 2.84
N GLY A 24 7.09 10.00 2.20
CA GLY A 24 7.74 8.70 2.46
C GLY A 24 7.36 8.02 3.79
N ALA A 25 6.49 8.59 4.63
CA ALA A 25 6.12 8.00 5.92
C ALA A 25 5.55 6.57 5.80
N CYS A 26 4.76 6.31 4.75
CA CYS A 26 4.21 4.97 4.47
C CYS A 26 5.29 3.94 4.09
N VAL A 27 6.37 4.37 3.42
CA VAL A 27 7.51 3.52 3.06
C VAL A 27 8.29 3.16 4.32
N ALA A 28 8.59 4.15 5.16
CA ALA A 28 9.36 3.97 6.40
C ALA A 28 8.72 2.98 7.39
N VAL A 29 7.38 2.88 7.43
CA VAL A 29 6.68 1.96 8.35
C VAL A 29 6.37 0.59 7.75
N CYS A 30 6.62 0.38 6.46
CA CYS A 30 6.27 -0.87 5.79
C CYS A 30 7.28 -1.96 6.11
N LYS A 31 6.93 -2.86 7.04
CA LYS A 31 7.78 -4.01 7.42
C LYS A 31 8.01 -5.02 6.30
N PHE A 32 7.18 -4.99 5.26
CA PHE A 32 7.21 -5.92 4.13
C PHE A 32 7.81 -5.28 2.86
N ASN A 33 8.29 -4.04 2.94
CA ASN A 33 8.78 -3.28 1.77
C ASN A 33 7.81 -3.23 0.58
N ALA A 34 6.51 -3.40 0.82
CA ALA A 34 5.47 -3.37 -0.21
C ALA A 34 5.17 -1.96 -0.78
N ASN A 35 5.80 -0.92 -0.25
CA ASN A 35 5.56 0.47 -0.65
C ASN A 35 6.86 1.06 -1.20
N GLU A 36 6.84 1.59 -2.41
CA GLU A 36 7.98 2.27 -3.02
C GLU A 36 7.57 3.68 -3.45
N LEU A 37 8.33 4.68 -3.02
CA LEU A 37 8.12 6.07 -3.43
C LEU A 37 9.15 6.43 -4.50
N VAL A 38 8.70 6.54 -5.74
CA VAL A 38 9.49 6.97 -6.89
C VAL A 38 9.14 8.42 -7.18
N GLU A 39 9.97 9.34 -6.71
CA GLU A 39 9.75 10.79 -6.80
C GLU A 39 8.36 11.20 -6.25
N THR A 40 7.43 11.55 -7.14
CA THR A 40 6.04 11.92 -6.82
C THR A 40 5.05 10.81 -7.15
N PHE A 41 5.47 9.54 -7.07
CA PHE A 41 4.63 8.39 -7.36
C PHE A 41 4.82 7.31 -6.30
N LEU A 42 3.73 6.98 -5.59
CA LEU A 42 3.72 5.89 -4.62
C LEU A 42 3.21 4.61 -5.29
N VAL A 43 4.05 3.59 -5.38
CA VAL A 43 3.73 2.25 -5.86
C VAL A 43 3.48 1.36 -4.65
N ILE A 44 2.41 0.55 -4.71
CA ILE A 44 2.11 -0.45 -3.69
C ILE A 44 2.06 -1.81 -4.39
N ASP A 45 2.93 -2.72 -3.95
CA ASP A 45 2.95 -4.10 -4.41
C ASP A 45 1.83 -4.89 -3.71
N GLU A 46 0.81 -5.30 -4.46
CA GLU A 46 -0.32 -6.06 -3.94
C GLU A 46 0.04 -7.51 -3.57
N GLU A 47 1.16 -8.06 -4.06
CA GLU A 47 1.62 -9.40 -3.70
C GLU A 47 2.35 -9.42 -2.35
N GLU A 48 3.13 -8.37 -2.07
CA GLU A 48 3.87 -8.21 -0.81
C GLU A 48 3.03 -7.51 0.29
N CYS A 49 1.99 -6.76 -0.09
CA CYS A 49 1.14 -6.06 0.86
C CYS A 49 0.22 -7.03 1.63
N THR A 50 0.49 -7.19 2.92
CA THR A 50 -0.30 -8.04 3.83
C THR A 50 -1.56 -7.36 4.39
N LEU A 51 -1.90 -6.15 3.93
CA LEU A 51 -3.02 -5.34 4.44
C LEU A 51 -2.96 -5.07 5.96
N CYS A 52 -1.77 -4.97 6.54
CA CYS A 52 -1.59 -4.68 7.97
C CYS A 52 -2.03 -3.27 8.41
N MET A 53 -2.37 -2.39 7.47
CA MET A 53 -2.86 -1.01 7.68
C MET A 53 -1.88 -0.04 8.38
N SER A 54 -0.60 -0.42 8.55
CA SER A 54 0.43 0.45 9.16
C SER A 54 0.62 1.74 8.36
N CYS A 55 0.63 1.67 7.03
CA CYS A 55 0.77 2.84 6.16
C CYS A 55 -0.39 3.84 6.30
N ILE A 56 -1.62 3.36 6.51
CA ILE A 56 -2.80 4.21 6.73
C ILE A 56 -2.65 4.98 8.04
N LYS A 57 -2.28 4.30 9.12
CA LYS A 57 -2.07 4.93 10.44
C LYS A 57 -0.93 5.93 10.45
N ALA A 58 0.14 5.65 9.71
CA ALA A 58 1.32 6.50 9.65
C ALA A 58 1.16 7.72 8.74
N CYS A 59 0.18 7.73 7.83
CA CYS A 59 0.02 8.82 6.87
C CYS A 59 -0.55 10.08 7.55
N PRO A 60 0.22 11.17 7.68
CA PRO A 60 -0.29 12.40 8.31
C PRO A 60 -1.40 13.04 7.47
N MET A 61 -1.34 12.88 6.14
CA MET A 61 -2.32 13.44 5.20
C MET A 61 -3.59 12.59 5.06
N ARG A 62 -3.63 11.40 5.69
CA ARG A 62 -4.73 10.43 5.51
C ARG A 62 -5.03 10.15 4.03
N ALA A 63 -3.98 10.04 3.23
CA ALA A 63 -4.06 9.84 1.78
C ALA A 63 -4.19 8.36 1.38
N LEU A 64 -4.05 7.41 2.31
CA LEU A 64 -4.18 5.98 2.02
C LEU A 64 -5.47 5.42 2.63
N ALA A 65 -6.16 4.56 1.87
CA ALA A 65 -7.37 3.87 2.33
C ALA A 65 -7.42 2.43 1.79
N VAL A 66 -8.16 1.55 2.46
CA VAL A 66 -8.46 0.21 1.94
C VAL A 66 -9.64 0.32 0.98
N LYS A 67 -9.51 -0.22 -0.23
CA LYS A 67 -10.63 -0.42 -1.16
C LYS A 67 -10.85 -1.90 -1.44
N GLU A 68 -12.11 -2.28 -1.53
CA GLU A 68 -12.53 -3.59 -2.01
C GLU A 68 -12.47 -3.60 -3.54
N VAL A 69 -11.83 -4.64 -4.07
CA VAL A 69 -11.73 -4.90 -5.51
C VAL A 69 -12.82 -5.93 -5.82
N ALA A 70 -13.88 -5.49 -6.48
CA ALA A 70 -14.97 -6.34 -6.96
C ALA A 70 -14.52 -7.25 -8.11
#